data_AF-A0AA43KR79-F1
#
_entry.id   AF-A0AA43KR79-F1
#
_cell.length_a   1.000
_cell.length_b   1.000
_cell.length_c   1.000
_cell.angle_alpha   90.00
_cell.angle_beta   90.00
_cell.angle_gamma   90.00
#
_symmetry.space_group_name_H-M   'P 1'
#
loop_
_entity.id
_entity.type
_entity.pdbx_description
1 polymer ?
#
loop_
_entity_poly.entity_id
_entity_poly.type
_entity_poly.pdbx_seq_one_letter_code
_entity_poly.pdbx_strand_id
1 'polypeptide(L)'
;MSAAEAGEAFRQRALHECAAIAAALSSASDPHPAIHSARKAIRRLRSLLALLEHAALDIEAADLGLKRLGDGLSRLRDAHVVVEVARQLQERVADPRWNGVIRMLVLRRERLLQATLQRDPGFARRLRVLAVVQQQLAVQPWHQLRRGPLRQNLERSWRRVDKAAARAKRDGGAVAVHRWRRRVRRLRMQLDIACDLQLHVSHSRSLHASGHRYKALHRLSDELGRQQDLRLLRNLVRAMPASDGKRSVMQQINGEVAPD
;
A
#
# COMPACT_ATOMS: atom_id res chain seq x y z
N MET A 1 7.39 18.15 -24.45
CA MET A 1 8.30 17.43 -23.55
C MET A 1 8.95 16.26 -24.29
N SER A 2 10.28 16.29 -24.43
CA SER A 2 11.07 15.29 -25.16
C SER A 2 11.11 13.94 -24.43
N ALA A 3 11.65 12.91 -25.08
CA ALA A 3 11.81 11.60 -24.45
C ALA A 3 12.83 11.60 -23.31
N ALA A 4 13.91 12.38 -23.44
CA ALA A 4 14.90 12.57 -22.39
C ALA A 4 14.28 13.23 -21.14
N GLU A 5 13.40 14.22 -21.33
CA GLU A 5 12.67 14.86 -20.24
C GLU A 5 11.70 13.89 -19.53
N ALA A 6 11.06 12.97 -20.27
CA ALA A 6 10.21 11.93 -19.67
C ALA A 6 11.02 10.95 -18.83
N GLY A 7 12.17 10.50 -19.33
CA GLY A 7 13.11 9.66 -18.60
C GLY A 7 13.58 10.30 -17.29
N GLU A 8 14.03 11.55 -17.37
CA GLU A 8 14.51 12.28 -16.20
C GLU A 8 13.40 12.52 -15.18
N ALA A 9 12.18 12.86 -15.61
CA ALA A 9 11.06 13.05 -14.68
C ALA A 9 10.70 11.75 -13.92
N PHE A 10 10.79 10.59 -14.58
CA PHE A 10 10.62 9.29 -13.92
C PHE A 10 11.73 8.99 -12.91
N ARG A 11 12.98 9.28 -13.28
CA ARG A 11 14.14 9.15 -12.39
C ARG A 11 13.96 10.01 -11.14
N GLN A 12 13.65 11.29 -11.32
CA GLN A 12 13.43 12.23 -10.21
C GLN A 12 12.31 11.76 -9.29
N ARG A 13 11.19 11.29 -9.86
CA ARG A 13 10.11 10.72 -9.04
C ARG A 13 10.54 9.46 -8.29
N ALA A 14 11.32 8.57 -8.91
CA ALA A 14 11.83 7.37 -8.25
C ALA A 14 12.73 7.73 -7.06
N LEU A 15 13.67 8.67 -7.26
CA LEU A 15 14.58 9.17 -6.22
C LEU A 15 13.83 9.91 -5.11
N HIS A 16 12.80 10.69 -5.44
CA HIS A 16 11.92 11.34 -4.47
C HIS A 16 11.22 10.32 -3.57
N GLU A 17 10.65 9.25 -4.12
CA GLU A 17 10.02 8.22 -3.30
C GLU A 17 11.05 7.49 -2.43
N CYS A 18 12.28 7.26 -2.92
CA CYS A 18 13.36 6.74 -2.06
C CYS A 18 13.68 7.70 -0.89
N ALA A 19 13.81 9.00 -1.15
CA ALA A 19 14.04 10.00 -0.11
C ALA A 19 12.89 10.04 0.91
N ALA A 20 11.65 9.92 0.45
CA ALA A 20 10.48 9.85 1.33
C ALA A 20 10.48 8.60 2.22
N ILE A 21 10.95 7.45 1.72
CA ILE A 21 11.13 6.23 2.53
C ILE A 21 12.21 6.47 3.59
N ALA A 22 13.35 7.04 3.19
CA ALA A 22 14.46 7.31 4.10
C ALA A 22 14.04 8.28 5.22
N ALA A 23 13.45 9.42 4.86
CA ALA A 23 12.96 10.41 5.82
C ALA A 23 11.94 9.83 6.79
N ALA A 24 11.01 9.02 6.30
CA ALA A 24 10.02 8.38 7.14
C ALA A 24 10.64 7.37 8.12
N LEU A 25 11.63 6.57 7.70
CA LEU A 25 12.28 5.59 8.57
C LEU A 25 13.29 6.19 9.54
N SER A 26 13.90 7.33 9.19
CA SER A 26 14.86 8.04 10.04
C SER A 26 14.20 9.03 11.01
N SER A 27 12.87 9.21 10.92
CA SER A 27 12.15 10.15 11.77
C SER A 27 12.24 9.74 13.25
N ALA A 28 12.60 10.69 14.11
CA ALA A 28 12.58 10.53 15.57
C ALA A 28 11.16 10.69 16.17
N SER A 29 10.17 11.04 15.34
CA SER A 29 8.77 11.17 15.76
C SER A 29 8.07 9.82 15.96
N ASP A 30 6.77 9.83 16.26
CA ASP A 30 5.96 8.62 16.42
C ASP A 30 6.25 7.58 15.31
N PRO A 31 6.77 6.39 15.66
CA PRO A 31 7.11 5.35 14.70
C PRO A 31 5.92 4.88 13.85
N HIS A 32 4.68 5.02 14.33
CA HIS A 32 3.53 4.49 13.61
C HIS A 32 3.17 5.29 12.34
N PRO A 33 2.96 6.62 12.38
CA PRO A 33 2.88 7.46 11.18
C PRO A 33 4.09 7.32 10.26
N ALA A 34 5.30 7.24 10.82
CA ALA A 34 6.54 7.01 10.08
C ALA A 34 6.49 5.72 9.25
N ILE A 35 6.15 4.58 9.89
CA ILE A 35 5.99 3.28 9.21
C ILE A 35 4.89 3.35 8.14
N HIS A 36 3.77 4.03 8.43
CA HIS A 36 2.70 4.21 7.46
C HIS A 36 3.20 4.96 6.21
N SER A 37 3.88 6.08 6.40
CA SER A 37 4.45 6.92 5.35
C SER A 37 5.50 6.17 4.53
N ALA A 38 6.45 5.49 5.18
CA ALA A 38 7.44 4.65 4.51
C ALA A 38 6.77 3.58 3.64
N ARG A 39 5.77 2.87 4.17
CA ARG A 39 5.01 1.87 3.38
C ARG A 39 4.23 2.50 2.23
N LYS A 40 3.71 3.72 2.40
CA LYS A 40 3.01 4.44 1.32
C LYS A 40 3.97 4.78 0.19
N ALA A 41 5.15 5.32 0.51
CA ALA A 41 6.21 5.62 -0.46
C ALA A 41 6.74 4.36 -1.15
N ILE A 42 7.01 3.27 -0.42
CA ILE A 42 7.37 1.96 -1.00
C ILE A 42 6.32 1.51 -2.02
N ARG A 43 5.03 1.58 -1.68
CA ARG A 43 3.95 1.18 -2.61
C ARG A 43 3.89 2.07 -3.85
N ARG A 44 4.15 3.37 -3.73
CA ARG A 44 4.20 4.31 -4.85
C ARG A 44 5.38 4.00 -5.77
N LEU A 45 6.58 3.88 -5.21
CA LEU A 45 7.78 3.52 -5.97
C LEU A 45 7.60 2.19 -6.72
N ARG A 46 7.11 1.15 -6.05
CA ARG A 46 6.82 -0.13 -6.73
C ARG A 46 5.73 -0.04 -7.79
N SER A 47 4.81 0.91 -7.68
CA SER A 47 3.79 1.15 -8.71
C SER A 47 4.38 1.90 -9.91
N LEU A 48 5.34 2.80 -9.67
CA LEU A 48 6.17 3.46 -10.68
C LEU A 48 7.01 2.43 -11.43
N LEU A 49 7.77 1.58 -10.73
CA LEU A 49 8.59 0.53 -11.34
C LEU A 49 7.76 -0.43 -12.19
N ALA A 50 6.55 -0.76 -11.74
CA ALA A 50 5.64 -1.59 -12.52
C ALA A 50 5.13 -0.93 -13.83
N LEU A 51 5.30 0.39 -14.03
CA LEU A 51 5.07 1.03 -15.33
C LEU A 51 6.25 0.86 -16.29
N LEU A 52 7.42 0.49 -15.77
CA LEU A 52 8.64 0.25 -16.54
C LEU A 52 8.74 -1.21 -17.02
N GLU A 53 7.68 -2.00 -16.82
CA GLU A 53 7.58 -3.38 -17.30
C GLU A 53 7.87 -3.41 -18.83
N HIS A 54 8.87 -4.17 -19.28
CA HIS A 54 9.35 -4.20 -20.68
C HIS A 54 10.09 -2.95 -21.18
N ALA A 55 10.47 -2.02 -20.29
CA ALA A 55 11.46 -1.01 -20.65
C ALA A 55 12.88 -1.62 -20.61
N ALA A 56 13.82 -1.03 -21.33
CA ALA A 56 15.24 -1.42 -21.30
C ALA A 56 15.94 -0.92 -20.01
N LEU A 57 15.36 -1.24 -18.85
CA LEU A 57 15.91 -0.93 -17.53
C LEU A 57 15.92 -2.21 -16.69
N ASP A 58 17.00 -2.44 -15.95
CA ASP A 58 17.08 -3.52 -14.96
C ASP A 58 16.59 -3.01 -13.60
N ILE A 59 15.31 -3.24 -13.34
CA ILE A 59 14.63 -2.79 -12.11
C ILE A 59 14.19 -3.94 -11.20
N GLU A 60 14.48 -5.18 -11.57
CA GLU A 60 13.94 -6.35 -10.85
C GLU A 60 14.52 -6.48 -9.45
N ALA A 61 15.85 -6.33 -9.33
CA ALA A 61 16.53 -6.35 -8.04
C ALA A 61 16.04 -5.21 -7.12
N ALA A 62 15.82 -4.02 -7.70
CA ALA A 62 15.27 -2.87 -6.99
C ALA A 62 13.83 -3.13 -6.50
N ASP A 63 12.92 -3.65 -7.34
CA ASP A 63 11.55 -3.99 -6.92
C ASP A 63 11.54 -5.09 -5.85
N LEU A 64 12.45 -6.08 -5.94
CA LEU A 64 12.58 -7.12 -4.93
C LEU A 64 13.06 -6.56 -3.59
N GLY A 65 14.05 -5.66 -3.59
CA GLY A 65 14.49 -4.93 -2.40
C GLY A 65 13.35 -4.17 -1.74
N LEU A 66 12.57 -3.41 -2.54
CA LEU A 66 11.39 -2.69 -2.07
C LEU A 66 10.28 -3.61 -1.57
N LYS A 67 10.09 -4.77 -2.21
CA LYS A 67 9.14 -5.79 -1.76
C LYS A 67 9.53 -6.29 -0.37
N ARG A 68 10.78 -6.67 -0.16
CA ARG A 68 11.30 -7.14 1.13
C ARG A 68 11.17 -6.08 2.22
N LEU A 69 11.50 -4.82 1.90
CA LEU A 69 11.28 -3.68 2.80
C LEU A 69 9.82 -3.53 3.19
N GLY A 70 8.92 -3.53 2.20
CA GLY A 70 7.49 -3.45 2.42
C GLY A 70 6.99 -4.61 3.29
N ASP A 71 7.32 -5.85 2.94
CA ASP A 71 6.87 -7.04 3.67
C ASP A 71 7.36 -7.02 5.13
N GLY A 72 8.61 -6.60 5.35
CA GLY A 72 9.22 -6.44 6.67
C GLY A 72 8.57 -5.36 7.56
N LEU A 73 7.76 -4.47 7.01
CA LEU A 73 7.00 -3.45 7.76
C LEU A 73 5.51 -3.80 7.92
N SER A 74 5.02 -4.86 7.28
CA SER A 74 3.59 -5.17 7.22
C SER A 74 3.00 -5.49 8.60
N ARG A 75 3.71 -6.29 9.40
CA ARG A 75 3.25 -6.67 10.74
C ARG A 75 3.07 -5.47 11.68
N LEU A 76 3.97 -4.48 11.60
CA LEU A 76 3.87 -3.25 12.42
C LEU A 76 2.71 -2.38 11.99
N ARG A 77 2.51 -2.19 10.67
CA ARG A 77 1.35 -1.47 10.14
C ARG A 77 0.05 -2.14 10.56
N ASP A 78 -0.03 -3.45 10.40
CA ASP A 78 -1.24 -4.20 10.67
C ASP A 78 -1.59 -4.14 12.16
N ALA A 79 -0.60 -4.24 13.05
CA ALA A 79 -0.80 -4.07 14.49
C ALA A 79 -1.27 -2.65 14.88
N HIS A 80 -0.78 -1.61 14.20
CA HIS A 80 -1.26 -0.25 14.43
C HIS A 80 -2.68 -0.04 13.89
N VAL A 81 -2.96 -0.49 12.66
CA VAL A 81 -4.26 -0.29 12.03
C VAL A 81 -5.41 -0.96 12.78
N VAL A 82 -5.20 -2.14 13.36
CA VAL A 82 -6.27 -2.77 14.16
C VAL A 82 -6.60 -2.01 15.44
N VAL A 83 -5.64 -1.28 16.04
CA VAL A 83 -5.92 -0.39 17.17
C VAL A 83 -6.80 0.76 16.71
N GLU A 84 -6.46 1.38 15.58
CA GLU A 84 -7.22 2.51 15.03
C GLU A 84 -8.64 2.11 14.64
N VAL A 85 -8.80 0.97 13.94
CA VAL A 85 -10.14 0.46 13.58
C VAL A 85 -10.95 0.12 14.83
N ALA A 86 -10.32 -0.48 15.86
CA ALA A 86 -11.01 -0.79 17.12
C ALA A 86 -11.48 0.49 17.85
N ARG A 87 -10.66 1.54 17.89
CA ARG A 87 -11.02 2.85 18.47
C ARG A 87 -12.17 3.50 17.73
N GLN A 88 -12.11 3.54 16.40
CA GLN A 88 -13.19 4.07 15.56
C GLN A 88 -14.51 3.33 15.78
N LEU A 89 -14.46 2.00 15.88
CA LEU A 89 -15.65 1.20 16.18
C LEU A 89 -16.19 1.49 17.59
N GLN A 90 -15.32 1.56 18.59
CA GLN A 90 -15.69 1.92 19.96
C GLN A 90 -16.38 3.28 20.01
N GLU A 91 -15.81 4.31 19.39
CA GLU A 91 -16.37 5.67 19.38
C GLU A 91 -17.78 5.69 18.78
N ARG A 92 -18.00 4.92 17.72
CA ARG A 92 -19.30 4.87 17.03
C ARG A 92 -20.36 4.08 17.80
N VAL A 93 -19.99 3.01 18.49
CA VAL A 93 -20.95 2.17 19.23
C VAL A 93 -21.07 2.54 20.72
N ALA A 94 -20.16 3.37 21.23
CA ALA A 94 -20.06 3.80 22.62
C ALA A 94 -20.08 2.65 23.66
N ASP A 95 -19.58 1.46 23.30
CA ASP A 95 -19.57 0.30 24.19
C ASP A 95 -18.24 0.19 24.98
N PRO A 96 -18.25 0.33 26.32
CA PRO A 96 -17.03 0.27 27.14
C PRO A 96 -16.33 -1.09 27.12
N ARG A 97 -17.00 -2.16 26.67
CA ARG A 97 -16.40 -3.50 26.51
C ARG A 97 -15.22 -3.52 25.53
N TRP A 98 -15.13 -2.55 24.63
CA TRP A 98 -13.97 -2.36 23.75
C TRP A 98 -12.69 -2.02 24.50
N ASN A 99 -12.77 -1.41 25.69
CA ASN A 99 -11.59 -0.94 26.43
C ASN A 99 -10.58 -2.07 26.68
N GLY A 100 -11.05 -3.25 27.09
CA GLY A 100 -10.19 -4.41 27.31
C GLY A 100 -9.50 -4.90 26.04
N VAL A 101 -10.26 -4.99 24.95
CA VAL A 101 -9.75 -5.43 23.64
C VAL A 101 -8.72 -4.44 23.09
N ILE A 102 -9.01 -3.13 23.16
CA ILE A 102 -8.11 -2.08 22.70
C ILE A 102 -6.81 -2.08 23.50
N ARG A 103 -6.87 -2.21 24.84
CA ARG A 103 -5.66 -2.34 25.68
C ARG A 103 -4.78 -3.50 25.22
N MET A 104 -5.37 -4.67 24.96
CA MET A 104 -4.64 -5.84 24.48
C MET A 104 -4.01 -5.62 23.09
N LEU A 105 -4.72 -4.96 22.18
CA LEU A 105 -4.20 -4.60 20.85
C LEU A 105 -3.03 -3.62 20.95
N VAL A 106 -3.14 -2.59 21.80
CA VAL A 106 -2.06 -1.63 22.06
C VAL A 106 -0.83 -2.33 22.63
N LEU A 107 -0.98 -3.15 23.69
CA LEU A 107 0.14 -3.90 24.27
C LEU A 107 0.82 -4.82 23.26
N ARG A 108 0.06 -5.42 22.33
CA ARG A 108 0.62 -6.23 21.25
C ARG A 108 1.40 -5.37 20.24
N ARG A 109 0.84 -4.22 19.84
CA ARG A 109 1.47 -3.27 18.93
C ARG A 109 2.81 -2.79 19.48
N GLU A 110 2.85 -2.37 20.75
CA GLU A 110 4.07 -1.90 21.41
C GLU A 110 5.12 -3.01 21.48
N ARG A 111 4.74 -4.23 21.89
CA ARG A 111 5.67 -5.37 21.92
C ARG A 111 6.28 -5.68 20.56
N LEU A 112 5.49 -5.62 19.49
CA LEU A 112 5.99 -5.84 18.13
C LEU A 112 6.96 -4.74 17.69
N LEU A 113 6.66 -3.48 18.02
CA LEU A 113 7.52 -2.35 17.71
C LEU A 113 8.86 -2.47 18.45
N GLN A 114 8.81 -2.67 19.77
CA GLN A 114 10.00 -2.85 20.60
C GLN A 114 10.87 -4.01 20.12
N ALA A 115 10.27 -5.18 19.87
CA ALA A 115 11.00 -6.34 19.37
C ALA A 115 11.58 -6.12 17.95
N THR A 116 11.01 -5.21 17.16
CA THR A 116 11.58 -4.84 15.86
C THR A 116 12.75 -3.88 16.03
N LEU A 117 12.61 -2.85 16.87
CA LEU A 117 13.66 -1.87 17.12
C LEU A 117 14.87 -2.48 17.84
N GLN A 118 14.68 -3.48 18.71
CA GLN A 118 15.80 -4.23 19.30
C GLN A 118 16.63 -4.96 18.24
N ARG A 119 16.00 -5.49 17.20
CA ARG A 119 16.68 -6.23 16.11
C ARG A 119 17.22 -5.32 15.00
N ASP A 120 16.59 -4.18 14.81
CA ASP A 120 16.93 -3.20 13.79
C ASP A 120 16.81 -1.78 14.36
N PRO A 121 17.73 -1.37 15.24
CA PRO A 121 17.70 -0.05 15.88
C PRO A 121 17.64 1.06 14.83
N GLY A 122 16.69 1.98 15.01
CA GLY A 122 16.46 3.09 14.05
C GLY A 122 16.18 2.62 12.61
N PHE A 123 15.76 1.38 12.41
CA PHE A 123 15.59 0.77 11.08
C PHE A 123 16.86 0.79 10.20
N ALA A 124 18.06 0.83 10.79
CA ALA A 124 19.33 0.98 10.08
C ALA A 124 19.58 -0.08 9.00
N ARG A 125 19.21 -1.34 9.24
CA ARG A 125 19.30 -2.43 8.24
C ARG A 125 18.38 -2.18 7.06
N ARG A 126 17.16 -1.70 7.31
CA ARG A 126 16.21 -1.35 6.23
C ARG A 126 16.70 -0.15 5.43
N LEU A 127 17.30 0.85 6.08
CA LEU A 127 17.93 1.99 5.39
C LEU A 127 19.09 1.54 4.49
N ARG A 128 19.92 0.57 4.91
CA ARG A 128 20.96 -0.01 4.04
C ARG A 128 20.38 -0.71 2.80
N VAL A 129 19.29 -1.46 2.95
CA VAL A 129 18.60 -2.07 1.79
C VAL A 129 18.06 -0.99 0.86
N LEU A 130 17.51 0.11 1.40
CA LEU A 130 17.05 1.23 0.60
C LEU A 130 18.19 1.91 -0.16
N ALA A 131 19.36 2.08 0.46
CA ALA A 131 20.54 2.66 -0.19
C ALA A 131 20.99 1.82 -1.40
N VAL A 132 20.97 0.48 -1.29
CA VAL A 132 21.24 -0.42 -2.42
C VAL A 132 20.21 -0.24 -3.52
N VAL A 133 18.91 -0.15 -3.18
CA VAL A 133 17.85 0.14 -4.16
C VAL A 133 18.09 1.48 -4.86
N GLN A 134 18.49 2.52 -4.12
CA GLN A 134 18.78 3.84 -4.69
C GLN A 134 19.94 3.78 -5.69
N GLN A 135 21.03 3.08 -5.35
CA GLN A 135 22.18 2.89 -6.24
C GLN A 135 21.77 2.15 -7.53
N GLN A 136 21.00 1.06 -7.39
CA GLN A 136 20.49 0.29 -8.53
C GLN A 136 19.63 1.15 -9.46
N LEU A 137 18.78 2.00 -8.90
CA LEU A 137 17.94 2.91 -9.69
C LEU A 137 18.75 4.06 -10.31
N ALA A 138 19.79 4.56 -9.65
CA ALA A 138 20.56 5.71 -10.12
C ALA A 138 21.33 5.43 -11.42
N VAL A 139 21.82 4.21 -11.61
CA VAL A 139 22.64 3.80 -12.76
C VAL A 139 21.83 3.41 -14.01
N GLN A 140 20.50 3.36 -13.91
CA GLN A 140 19.68 2.94 -15.04
C GLN A 140 19.72 3.94 -16.20
N PRO A 141 19.57 3.49 -17.46
CA PRO A 141 19.60 4.35 -18.63
C PRO A 141 18.26 5.10 -18.81
N TRP A 142 17.89 5.96 -17.86
CA TRP A 142 16.61 6.68 -17.83
C TRP A 142 16.33 7.48 -19.11
N HIS A 143 17.37 8.01 -19.75
CA HIS A 143 17.28 8.74 -21.03
C HIS A 143 16.71 7.89 -22.19
N GLN A 144 16.72 6.56 -22.09
CA GLN A 144 16.14 5.65 -23.09
C GLN A 144 14.63 5.47 -22.90
N LEU A 145 14.07 5.92 -21.77
CA LEU A 145 12.64 5.77 -21.50
C LEU A 145 11.82 6.57 -22.52
N ARG A 146 10.77 5.95 -23.05
CA ARG A 146 9.85 6.54 -24.03
C ARG A 146 8.42 6.53 -23.49
N ARG A 147 7.66 7.58 -23.82
CA ARG A 147 6.25 7.73 -23.39
C ARG A 147 5.32 6.66 -23.97
N GLY A 148 5.58 6.18 -25.18
CA GLY A 148 4.76 5.16 -25.84
C GLY A 148 4.63 3.87 -25.03
N PRO A 149 5.73 3.16 -24.73
CA PRO A 149 5.72 1.97 -23.89
C PRO A 149 5.08 2.18 -22.50
N LEU A 150 5.35 3.32 -21.86
CA LEU A 150 4.74 3.66 -20.56
C LEU A 150 3.21 3.70 -20.61
N ARG A 151 2.64 4.30 -21.66
CA ARG A 151 1.18 4.35 -21.86
C ARG A 151 0.61 2.95 -22.09
N GLN A 152 1.28 2.12 -22.88
CA GLN A 152 0.87 0.74 -23.10
C GLN A 152 0.87 -0.06 -21.78
N ASN A 153 1.85 0.14 -20.90
CA ASN A 153 1.88 -0.49 -19.58
C ASN A 153 0.75 -0.04 -18.67
N LEU A 154 0.39 1.25 -18.72
CA LEU A 154 -0.77 1.76 -17.99
C LEU A 154 -2.08 1.12 -18.48
N GLU A 155 -2.25 0.96 -19.80
CA GLU A 155 -3.39 0.23 -20.36
C GLU A 155 -3.40 -1.25 -19.95
N ARG A 156 -2.24 -1.92 -19.93
CA ARG A 156 -2.13 -3.29 -19.40
C ARG A 156 -2.57 -3.35 -17.94
N SER A 157 -2.21 -2.37 -17.11
CA SER A 157 -2.68 -2.27 -15.73
C SER A 157 -4.19 -2.14 -15.61
N TRP A 158 -4.84 -1.34 -16.49
CA TRP A 158 -6.30 -1.29 -16.59
C TRP A 158 -6.90 -2.66 -16.90
N ARG A 159 -6.46 -3.32 -17.97
CA ARG A 159 -6.95 -4.66 -18.34
C ARG A 159 -6.75 -5.68 -17.22
N ARG A 160 -5.64 -5.57 -16.46
CA ARG A 160 -5.37 -6.41 -15.28
C ARG A 160 -6.35 -6.16 -14.14
N VAL A 161 -6.79 -4.92 -13.92
CA VAL A 161 -7.84 -4.60 -12.95
C VAL A 161 -9.17 -5.19 -13.40
N ASP A 162 -9.57 -4.96 -14.65
CA ASP A 162 -10.85 -5.45 -15.20
C ASP A 162 -10.95 -6.98 -15.10
N LYS A 163 -9.88 -7.71 -15.49
CA LYS A 163 -9.81 -9.17 -15.35
C LYS A 163 -9.90 -9.63 -13.90
N ALA A 164 -9.30 -8.90 -12.96
CA ALA A 164 -9.35 -9.26 -11.55
C ALA A 164 -10.72 -8.97 -10.93
N ALA A 165 -11.40 -7.90 -11.36
CA ALA A 165 -12.78 -7.61 -10.98
C ALA A 165 -13.72 -8.73 -11.44
N ALA A 166 -13.61 -9.14 -12.71
CA ALA A 166 -14.41 -10.24 -13.26
C ALA A 166 -14.17 -11.56 -12.51
N ARG A 167 -12.93 -11.84 -12.09
CA ARG A 167 -12.61 -13.03 -11.29
C ARG A 167 -13.17 -12.93 -9.86
N ALA A 168 -13.04 -11.78 -9.21
CA ALA A 168 -13.60 -11.56 -7.88
C ALA A 168 -15.13 -11.70 -7.88
N LYS A 169 -15.81 -11.18 -8.91
CA LYS A 169 -17.26 -11.31 -9.07
C LYS A 169 -17.71 -12.77 -9.29
N ARG A 170 -16.95 -13.56 -10.06
CA ARG A 170 -17.31 -14.96 -10.35
C ARG A 170 -17.03 -15.91 -9.19
N ASP A 171 -15.88 -15.76 -8.55
CA ASP A 171 -15.43 -16.74 -7.57
C ASP A 171 -15.79 -16.39 -6.12
N GLY A 172 -16.00 -15.09 -5.81
CA GLY A 172 -16.25 -14.58 -4.45
C GLY A 172 -15.06 -14.71 -3.47
N GLY A 173 -14.14 -15.65 -3.71
CA GLY A 173 -13.11 -16.03 -2.74
C GLY A 173 -12.19 -14.88 -2.31
N ALA A 174 -11.83 -14.89 -1.02
CA ALA A 174 -10.99 -13.87 -0.39
C ALA A 174 -9.67 -13.60 -1.14
N VAL A 175 -9.07 -14.62 -1.76
CA VAL A 175 -7.85 -14.49 -2.58
C VAL A 175 -8.09 -13.66 -3.85
N ALA A 176 -9.22 -13.88 -4.53
CA ALA A 176 -9.58 -13.14 -5.74
C ALA A 176 -9.87 -11.67 -5.41
N VAL A 177 -10.64 -11.41 -4.35
CA VAL A 177 -10.92 -10.06 -3.83
C VAL A 177 -9.62 -9.35 -3.43
N HIS A 178 -8.73 -10.04 -2.69
CA HIS A 178 -7.45 -9.47 -2.28
C HIS A 178 -6.54 -9.13 -3.48
N ARG A 179 -6.51 -10.00 -4.49
CA ARG A 179 -5.77 -9.76 -5.74
C ARG A 179 -6.36 -8.55 -6.48
N TRP A 180 -7.67 -8.44 -6.58
CA TRP A 180 -8.36 -7.31 -7.21
C TRP A 180 -8.02 -6.00 -6.51
N ARG A 181 -8.17 -5.94 -5.17
CA ARG A 181 -7.78 -4.78 -4.35
C ARG A 181 -6.35 -4.32 -4.62
N ARG A 182 -5.38 -5.25 -4.63
CA ARG A 182 -3.97 -4.91 -4.88
C ARG A 182 -3.76 -4.28 -6.26
N ARG A 183 -4.48 -4.74 -7.27
CA ARG A 183 -4.41 -4.21 -8.64
C ARG A 183 -5.08 -2.84 -8.75
N VAL A 184 -6.27 -2.65 -8.16
CA VAL A 184 -6.96 -1.35 -8.09
C VAL A 184 -6.05 -0.30 -7.46
N ARG A 185 -5.45 -0.61 -6.30
CA ARG A 185 -4.53 0.30 -5.60
C ARG A 185 -3.31 0.66 -6.46
N ARG A 186 -2.71 -0.34 -7.13
CA ARG A 186 -1.57 -0.11 -8.02
C ARG A 186 -1.97 0.81 -9.18
N LEU A 187 -3.07 0.53 -9.85
CA LEU A 187 -3.57 1.36 -10.96
C LEU A 187 -3.83 2.79 -10.50
N ARG A 188 -4.45 3.02 -9.34
CA ARG A 188 -4.63 4.37 -8.78
C ARG A 188 -3.31 5.11 -8.65
N MET A 189 -2.30 4.48 -8.05
CA MET A 189 -0.97 5.09 -7.90
C MET A 189 -0.30 5.38 -9.25
N GLN A 190 -0.50 4.50 -10.23
CA GLN A 190 0.01 4.71 -11.59
C GLN A 190 -0.70 5.85 -12.32
N LEU A 191 -2.00 6.05 -12.08
CA LEU A 191 -2.75 7.20 -12.59
C LEU A 191 -2.28 8.50 -11.93
N ASP A 192 -2.01 8.51 -10.62
CA ASP A 192 -1.42 9.67 -9.94
C ASP A 192 -0.09 10.06 -10.60
N ILE A 193 0.80 9.08 -10.81
CA ILE A 193 2.10 9.28 -11.50
C ILE A 193 1.89 9.78 -12.93
N ALA A 194 0.95 9.20 -13.68
CA ALA A 194 0.68 9.59 -15.06
C ALA A 194 0.16 11.04 -15.16
N CYS A 195 -0.68 11.47 -14.21
CA CYS A 195 -1.12 12.86 -14.09
C CYS A 195 0.06 13.79 -13.77
N ASP A 196 0.85 13.46 -12.75
CA ASP A 196 2.01 14.27 -12.32
C ASP A 196 3.03 14.45 -13.46
N LEU A 197 3.22 13.42 -14.29
CA LEU A 197 4.18 13.41 -15.40
C LEU A 197 3.58 13.79 -16.75
N GLN A 198 2.32 14.25 -16.77
CA GLN A 198 1.58 14.66 -17.97
C GLN A 198 1.63 13.61 -19.10
N LEU A 199 1.50 12.33 -18.72
CA LEU A 199 1.39 11.23 -19.67
C LEU A 199 -0.02 11.23 -20.27
N HIS A 200 -0.22 11.97 -21.35
CA HIS A 200 -1.49 11.95 -22.10
C HIS A 200 -1.78 10.54 -22.62
N VAL A 201 -2.82 9.91 -22.10
CA VAL A 201 -3.33 8.62 -22.59
C VAL A 201 -4.35 8.90 -23.68
N SER A 202 -4.09 8.48 -24.93
CA SER A 202 -4.97 8.73 -26.08
C SER A 202 -5.89 7.55 -26.41
N HIS A 203 -7.11 7.92 -26.82
CA HIS A 203 -8.23 7.13 -27.36
C HIS A 203 -9.00 6.22 -26.35
N SER A 204 -10.33 6.35 -26.37
CA SER A 204 -11.36 5.70 -25.52
C SER A 204 -11.54 6.18 -24.06
N ARG A 205 -10.51 6.71 -23.38
CA ARG A 205 -10.59 6.98 -21.92
C ARG A 205 -9.84 8.25 -21.51
N SER A 206 -10.30 9.43 -21.94
CA SER A 206 -9.65 10.70 -21.59
C SER A 206 -9.51 10.87 -20.06
N LEU A 207 -8.45 11.54 -19.60
CA LEU A 207 -8.18 11.81 -18.19
C LEU A 207 -9.33 12.58 -17.49
N HIS A 208 -10.16 13.32 -18.24
CA HIS A 208 -11.35 14.02 -17.74
C HIS A 208 -12.55 13.08 -17.53
N ALA A 209 -12.85 12.17 -18.48
CA ALA A 209 -13.78 11.04 -18.24
C ALA A 209 -13.23 10.07 -17.17
N SER A 210 -11.92 10.13 -16.92
CA SER A 210 -11.24 9.40 -15.86
C SER A 210 -11.36 10.05 -14.50
N GLY A 211 -11.84 11.29 -14.34
CA GLY A 211 -12.05 11.90 -13.02
C GLY A 211 -13.08 11.13 -12.19
N HIS A 212 -14.23 10.80 -12.79
CA HIS A 212 -15.25 9.96 -12.14
C HIS A 212 -14.76 8.53 -11.91
N ARG A 213 -14.05 7.94 -12.87
CA ARG A 213 -13.48 6.59 -12.74
C ARG A 213 -12.35 6.52 -11.71
N TYR A 214 -11.54 7.56 -11.61
CA TYR A 214 -10.50 7.71 -10.60
C TYR A 214 -11.12 7.83 -9.22
N LYS A 215 -12.12 8.72 -9.05
CA LYS A 215 -12.90 8.82 -7.81
C LYS A 215 -13.58 7.50 -7.45
N ALA A 216 -14.09 6.75 -8.45
CA ALA A 216 -14.67 5.43 -8.23
C ALA A 216 -13.61 4.40 -7.82
N LEU A 217 -12.44 4.38 -8.46
CA LEU A 217 -11.30 3.52 -8.07
C LEU A 217 -10.77 3.86 -6.68
N HIS A 218 -10.77 5.14 -6.31
CA HIS A 218 -10.38 5.62 -4.99
C HIS A 218 -11.35 5.07 -3.94
N ARG A 219 -12.66 5.33 -4.10
CA ARG A 219 -13.71 4.79 -3.23
C ARG A 219 -13.67 3.27 -3.12
N LEU A 220 -13.50 2.58 -4.25
CA LEU A 220 -13.37 1.12 -4.28
C LEU A 220 -12.13 0.64 -3.53
N SER A 221 -10.98 1.27 -3.73
CA SER A 221 -9.74 0.94 -3.02
C SER A 221 -9.89 1.10 -1.50
N ASP A 222 -10.59 2.15 -1.08
CA ASP A 222 -10.81 2.47 0.33
C ASP A 222 -11.79 1.49 0.97
N GLU A 223 -12.93 1.19 0.31
CA GLU A 223 -13.88 0.21 0.83
C GLU A 223 -13.26 -1.19 0.93
N LEU A 224 -12.56 -1.65 -0.11
CA LEU A 224 -11.82 -2.91 -0.05
C LEU A 224 -10.70 -2.88 1.01
N GLY A 225 -10.14 -1.70 1.29
CA GLY A 225 -9.20 -1.47 2.39
C GLY A 225 -9.84 -1.66 3.76
N ARG A 226 -10.99 -1.00 3.98
CA ARG A 226 -11.78 -1.07 5.20
C ARG A 226 -12.20 -2.50 5.51
N GLN A 227 -12.73 -3.22 4.53
CA GLN A 227 -13.10 -4.64 4.69
C GLN A 227 -11.92 -5.53 5.09
N GLN A 228 -10.74 -5.30 4.50
CA GLN A 228 -9.54 -6.04 4.87
C GLN A 228 -9.08 -5.75 6.30
N ASP A 229 -9.15 -4.48 6.72
CA ASP A 229 -8.73 -4.05 8.04
C ASP A 229 -9.72 -4.55 9.12
N LEU A 230 -11.03 -4.60 8.83
CA LEU A 230 -12.05 -5.24 9.68
C LEU A 230 -11.83 -6.76 9.81
N ARG A 231 -11.56 -7.47 8.70
CA ARG A 231 -11.25 -8.90 8.73
C ARG A 231 -9.99 -9.18 9.56
N LEU A 232 -8.98 -8.31 9.46
CA LEU A 232 -7.76 -8.41 10.27
C LEU A 232 -8.08 -8.22 11.76
N LEU A 233 -8.86 -7.20 12.11
CA LEU A 233 -9.33 -6.96 13.48
C LEU A 233 -10.09 -8.19 14.02
N ARG A 234 -11.09 -8.68 13.27
CA ARG A 234 -11.87 -9.89 13.60
C ARG A 234 -10.97 -11.06 13.92
N ASN A 235 -9.99 -11.34 13.06
CA ASN A 235 -9.10 -12.49 13.21
C ASN A 235 -8.20 -12.36 14.45
N LEU A 236 -7.71 -11.14 14.75
CA LEU A 236 -6.89 -10.91 15.94
C LEU A 236 -7.72 -11.00 17.22
N VAL A 237 -8.89 -10.38 17.28
CA VAL A 237 -9.77 -10.45 18.46
C VAL A 237 -10.20 -11.90 18.70
N ARG A 238 -10.56 -12.65 17.66
CA ARG A 238 -10.87 -14.09 17.77
C ARG A 238 -9.75 -14.87 18.46
N ALA A 239 -8.49 -14.60 18.10
CA ALA A 239 -7.31 -15.29 18.63
C ALA A 239 -6.84 -14.80 20.02
N MET A 240 -7.43 -13.75 20.59
CA MET A 240 -7.09 -13.31 21.95
C MET A 240 -7.54 -14.31 23.01
N PRO A 241 -6.95 -14.31 24.22
CA PRO A 241 -7.52 -15.01 25.37
C PRO A 241 -8.97 -14.62 25.62
N ALA A 242 -9.72 -15.47 26.33
CA ALA A 242 -11.04 -15.09 26.81
C ALA A 242 -10.92 -13.89 27.75
N SER A 243 -11.78 -12.89 27.56
CA SER A 243 -11.86 -11.71 28.42
C SER A 243 -13.29 -11.22 28.43
N ASP A 244 -13.65 -10.50 29.49
CA ASP A 244 -14.96 -9.84 29.58
C ASP A 244 -15.17 -8.93 28.37
N GLY A 245 -16.39 -8.96 27.83
CA GLY A 245 -16.76 -8.18 26.65
C GLY A 245 -16.28 -8.72 25.30
N LYS A 246 -15.34 -9.68 25.23
CA LYS A 246 -14.82 -10.23 23.96
C LYS A 246 -15.94 -10.76 23.05
N ARG A 247 -16.90 -11.51 23.60
CA ARG A 247 -18.01 -12.08 22.82
C ARG A 247 -18.87 -10.98 22.18
N SER A 248 -19.19 -9.94 22.95
CA SER A 248 -19.97 -8.79 22.47
C SER A 248 -19.22 -7.99 21.41
N VAL A 249 -17.93 -7.71 21.64
CA VAL A 249 -17.06 -7.04 20.65
C VAL A 249 -16.96 -7.86 19.36
N MET A 250 -16.83 -9.19 19.45
CA MET A 250 -16.82 -10.05 18.26
C MET A 250 -18.13 -10.00 17.47
N GLN A 251 -19.28 -9.94 18.14
CA GLN A 251 -20.58 -9.78 17.47
C GLN A 251 -20.67 -8.44 16.73
N GLN A 252 -20.22 -7.35 17.37
CA GLN A 252 -20.18 -6.01 16.76
C GLN A 252 -19.25 -5.98 15.53
N ILE A 253 -18.06 -6.59 15.61
CA ILE A 253 -17.16 -6.69 14.44
C ILE A 253 -17.81 -7.50 13.32
N ASN A 254 -18.47 -8.61 13.64
CA ASN A 254 -19.13 -9.44 12.63
C ASN A 254 -20.28 -8.70 11.91
N GLY A 255 -20.96 -7.78 12.58
CA GLY A 255 -21.96 -6.91 11.95
C GLY A 255 -21.39 -5.92 10.93
N GLU A 256 -20.09 -5.61 11.00
CA GLU A 256 -19.42 -4.66 10.10
C GLU A 256 -18.73 -5.31 8.89
N VAL A 257 -18.36 -6.59 9.03
CA VAL A 257 -17.69 -7.33 7.97
C VAL A 257 -18.74 -7.73 6.93
N ALA A 258 -18.53 -7.36 5.67
CA ALA A 258 -19.41 -7.80 4.59
C ALA A 258 -19.44 -9.35 4.54
N PRO A 259 -20.61 -9.97 4.28
CA PRO A 259 -20.70 -11.41 4.08
C PRO A 259 -19.76 -11.85 2.96
N ASP A 260 -19.13 -13.02 3.15
CA ASP A 260 -18.17 -13.60 2.21
C ASP A 260 -18.85 -14.06 0.91
#